data_AF-A0A2W4QR67-F1
#
_entry.id   AF-A0A2W4QR67-F1
#
_cell.length_a   1.000
_cell.length_b   1.000
_cell.length_c   1.000
_cell.angle_alpha   90.00
_cell.angle_beta   90.00
_cell.angle_gamma   90.00
#
_symmetry.space_group_name_H-M   'P 1'
#
loop_
_entity.id
_entity.type
_entity.pdbx_description
1 polymer ?
#
loop_
_entity_poly.entity_id
_entity_poly.type
_entity_poly.pdbx_seq_one_letter_code
_entity_poly.pdbx_strand_id
1 'polypeptide(L)'
;MQHRGECMASSSEAVRVRPPAVAGSFYSVDPETLIVISTDLSHYLPYEAARRFDARTCQLVMKLEPQLDGERACGYVSLNGMLLTARRRGLRIAQLDLRNSGDTSGDRTRVVGYGAFALYE
;
A
#
# COMPACT_ATOMS: atom_id res chain seq x y z
N MET A 1 43.94 38.66 -8.43
CA MET A 1 43.47 37.27 -8.24
C MET A 1 42.72 37.22 -6.91
N GLN A 2 41.49 37.75 -6.89
CA GLN A 2 40.22 37.00 -7.05
C GLN A 2 39.85 36.17 -5.81
N HIS A 3 39.09 36.88 -4.97
CA HIS A 3 38.07 36.48 -4.02
C HIS A 3 37.68 35.01 -3.90
N ARG A 4 37.71 34.60 -2.63
CA ARG A 4 36.96 33.50 -2.02
C ARG A 4 35.49 33.52 -2.48
N GLY A 5 35.04 32.40 -3.03
CA GLY A 5 33.63 32.04 -3.14
C GLY A 5 33.44 30.69 -2.45
N GLU A 6 32.97 30.71 -1.21
CA GLU A 6 32.53 29.52 -0.49
C GLU A 6 31.26 29.00 -1.17
N CYS A 7 31.35 27.84 -1.81
CA CYS A 7 30.18 27.12 -2.29
C CYS A 7 29.49 26.52 -1.07
N MET A 8 28.41 27.16 -0.61
CA MET A 8 27.52 26.61 0.41
C MET A 8 27.00 25.27 -0.10
N ALA A 9 27.50 24.18 0.46
CA ALA A 9 26.91 22.87 0.32
C ALA A 9 25.51 22.93 0.95
N SER A 10 24.49 23.12 0.10
CA SER A 10 23.11 22.85 0.47
C SER A 10 23.01 21.35 0.70
N SER A 11 23.11 20.95 1.96
CA SER A 11 22.81 19.59 2.39
C SER A 11 21.32 19.38 2.20
N SER A 12 20.94 18.86 1.02
CA SER A 12 19.63 18.23 0.85
C SER A 12 19.58 17.06 1.80
N GLU A 13 18.77 17.19 2.84
CA GLU A 13 18.47 16.11 3.75
C GLU A 13 17.74 15.05 2.93
N ALA A 14 18.49 14.04 2.48
CA ALA A 14 17.92 12.90 1.79
C ALA A 14 16.81 12.36 2.69
N VAL A 15 15.57 12.41 2.20
CA VAL A 15 14.40 11.89 2.91
C VAL A 15 14.71 10.45 3.28
N ARG A 16 15.03 10.23 4.54
CA ARG A 16 15.35 8.91 5.06
C ARG A 16 14.03 8.18 5.22
N VAL A 17 13.55 7.59 4.13
CA VAL A 17 12.41 6.70 4.15
C VAL A 17 12.79 5.54 5.06
N ARG A 18 12.26 5.55 6.29
CA ARG A 18 12.38 4.40 7.18
C ARG A 18 11.75 3.21 6.43
N PRO A 19 12.39 2.03 6.41
CA PRO A 19 11.75 0.84 5.89
C PRO A 19 10.34 0.75 6.50
N PRO A 20 9.29 0.40 5.71
CA PRO A 20 7.97 0.20 6.28
C PRO A 20 8.12 -0.68 7.51
N ALA A 21 7.46 -0.32 8.61
CA ALA A 21 7.47 -1.12 9.82
C ALA A 21 6.80 -2.46 9.48
N VAL A 22 7.61 -3.40 9.00
CA VAL A 22 7.28 -4.81 8.91
C VAL A 22 7.20 -5.25 10.36
N ALA A 23 6.00 -5.19 10.96
CA ALA A 23 5.26 -6.31 11.54
C ALA A 23 6.10 -7.42 12.26
N GLY A 24 7.31 -7.12 12.68
CA GLY A 24 8.27 -7.97 13.36
C GLY A 24 9.04 -7.18 14.41
N SER A 25 9.14 -5.85 14.26
CA SER A 25 9.73 -4.97 15.27
C SER A 25 8.71 -4.14 16.08
N PHE A 26 7.42 -4.13 15.71
CA PHE A 26 6.37 -3.33 16.35
C PHE A 26 5.10 -4.09 16.76
N TYR A 27 5.03 -5.41 16.58
CA TYR A 27 4.06 -6.17 17.38
C TYR A 27 4.62 -6.25 18.79
N SER A 28 4.34 -5.23 19.59
CA SER A 28 4.13 -5.48 21.00
C SER A 28 3.05 -6.57 21.09
N VAL A 29 3.22 -7.49 22.02
CA VAL A 29 2.44 -8.71 22.26
C VAL A 29 1.02 -8.38 22.77
N ASP A 30 0.47 -7.24 22.36
CA ASP A 30 -0.72 -6.61 22.90
C ASP A 30 -1.92 -6.85 21.97
N PRO A 31 -2.93 -7.62 22.40
CA PRO A 31 -4.15 -7.84 21.62
C PRO A 31 -4.99 -6.57 21.42
N GLU A 32 -4.71 -5.48 22.12
CA GLU A 32 -5.41 -4.19 21.96
C GLU A 32 -4.89 -3.36 20.78
N THR A 33 -3.74 -3.71 20.20
CA THR A 33 -3.12 -2.93 19.12
C THR A 33 -3.55 -3.45 17.73
N LEU A 34 -4.35 -2.66 17.00
CA LEU A 34 -4.69 -2.91 15.60
C LEU A 34 -3.77 -2.15 14.64
N ILE A 35 -3.17 -2.85 13.68
CA ILE A 35 -2.40 -2.25 12.58
C ILE A 35 -3.32 -1.96 11.40
N VAL A 36 -3.27 -0.74 10.90
CA VAL A 36 -4.01 -0.33 9.69
C VAL A 36 -3.02 0.11 8.61
N ILE A 37 -3.10 -0.51 7.44
CA ILE A 37 -2.40 -0.07 6.23
C ILE A 37 -3.43 0.65 5.35
N SER A 38 -3.23 1.95 5.15
CA SER A 38 -4.10 2.77 4.29
C SER A 38 -3.48 2.89 2.89
N THR A 39 -4.22 2.47 1.87
CA THR A 39 -3.83 2.59 0.46
C THR A 39 -5.06 2.46 -0.43
N ASP A 40 -5.11 3.28 -1.48
CA ASP A 40 -5.99 3.05 -2.62
C ASP A 40 -5.37 2.00 -3.57
N LEU A 41 -6.19 1.43 -4.46
CA LEU A 41 -5.76 0.50 -5.50
C LEU A 41 -5.46 1.25 -6.82
N SER A 42 -6.07 0.85 -7.94
CA SER A 42 -5.86 1.51 -9.22
C SER A 42 -6.32 2.96 -9.25
N HIS A 43 -5.67 3.78 -10.08
CA HIS A 43 -6.01 5.19 -10.26
C HIS A 43 -6.41 5.49 -11.71
N TYR A 44 -7.56 6.16 -11.86
CA TYR A 44 -8.02 6.80 -13.09
C TYR A 44 -8.20 5.89 -14.30
N LEU A 45 -8.43 4.60 -14.06
CA LEU A 45 -8.85 3.67 -15.11
C LEU A 45 -10.35 3.83 -15.41
N PRO A 46 -10.80 3.54 -16.64
CA PRO A 46 -12.23 3.35 -16.91
C PRO A 46 -12.79 2.22 -16.04
N TYR A 47 -14.05 2.34 -15.61
CA TYR A 47 -14.67 1.45 -14.61
C TYR A 47 -14.42 -0.05 -14.82
N GLU A 48 -14.65 -0.58 -16.02
CA GLU A 48 -14.44 -2.01 -16.31
C GLU A 48 -12.96 -2.41 -16.37
N ALA A 49 -12.05 -1.48 -16.68
CA ALA A 49 -10.62 -1.71 -16.59
C ALA A 49 -10.17 -1.73 -15.13
N ALA A 50 -10.65 -0.78 -14.31
CA ALA A 50 -10.40 -0.73 -12.86
C ALA A 50 -10.85 -2.02 -12.18
N ARG A 51 -12.10 -2.44 -12.39
CA ARG A 51 -12.64 -3.69 -11.81
C ARG A 51 -11.78 -4.91 -12.10
N ARG A 52 -11.35 -5.09 -13.35
CA ARG A 52 -10.49 -6.22 -13.74
C ARG A 52 -9.08 -6.11 -13.17
N PHE A 53 -8.53 -4.91 -13.14
CA PHE A 53 -7.19 -4.68 -12.62
C PHE A 53 -7.14 -4.89 -11.10
N ASP A 54 -8.08 -4.30 -10.38
CA ASP A 54 -8.20 -4.40 -8.93
C ASP A 54 -8.57 -5.82 -8.48
N ALA A 55 -9.39 -6.56 -9.24
CA ALA A 55 -9.64 -7.97 -8.97
C ALA A 55 -8.35 -8.82 -9.03
N ARG A 56 -7.44 -8.53 -9.97
CA ARG A 56 -6.13 -9.21 -10.02
C ARG A 56 -5.24 -8.81 -8.86
N THR A 57 -5.22 -7.53 -8.50
CA THR A 57 -4.50 -7.05 -7.30
C THR A 57 -5.02 -7.73 -6.04
N CYS A 58 -6.35 -7.83 -5.90
CA CYS A 58 -7.00 -8.53 -4.80
C CYS A 58 -6.59 -10.01 -4.72
N GLN A 59 -6.53 -10.72 -5.85
CA GLN A 59 -6.06 -12.10 -5.89
C GLN A 59 -4.62 -12.26 -5.38
N LEU A 60 -3.73 -11.31 -5.64
CA LEU A 60 -2.36 -11.30 -5.11
C LEU A 60 -2.36 -11.07 -3.60
N VAL A 61 -3.15 -10.11 -3.11
CA VAL A 61 -3.33 -9.82 -1.68
C VAL A 61 -3.85 -11.05 -0.94
N MET A 62 -4.91 -11.69 -1.45
CA MET A 62 -5.51 -12.90 -0.86
C MET A 62 -4.56 -14.11 -0.84
N LYS A 63 -3.57 -14.14 -1.72
CA LYS A 63 -2.49 -15.15 -1.74
C LYS A 63 -1.29 -14.76 -0.89
N LEU A 64 -1.34 -13.61 -0.21
CA LEU A 64 -0.25 -13.04 0.56
C LEU A 64 1.04 -12.86 -0.27
N GLU A 65 0.90 -12.37 -1.51
CA GLU A 65 2.03 -12.14 -2.42
C GLU A 65 2.62 -10.73 -2.29
N PRO A 66 3.84 -10.56 -1.73
CA PRO A 66 4.42 -9.26 -1.39
C PRO A 66 5.19 -8.64 -2.57
N GLN A 67 4.68 -8.79 -3.78
CA GLN A 67 5.28 -8.27 -5.02
C GLN A 67 4.35 -7.30 -5.75
N LEU A 68 3.61 -6.49 -5.00
CA LEU A 68 2.80 -5.42 -5.55
C LEU A 68 3.69 -4.23 -5.93
N ASP A 69 3.25 -3.48 -6.95
CA ASP A 69 3.89 -2.27 -7.44
C ASP A 69 2.98 -1.04 -7.23
N GLY A 70 3.48 0.13 -7.61
CA GLY A 70 2.76 1.40 -7.47
C GLY A 70 1.54 1.57 -8.37
N GLU A 71 1.37 0.74 -9.41
CA GLU A 71 0.15 0.75 -10.23
C GLU A 71 -1.00 0.04 -9.50
N ARG A 72 -0.66 -0.94 -8.67
CA ARG A 72 -1.61 -1.77 -7.93
C ARG A 72 -2.08 -1.14 -6.63
N ALA A 73 -1.21 -0.39 -5.96
CA ALA A 73 -1.52 0.26 -4.70
C ALA A 73 -0.57 1.43 -4.47
N CYS A 74 -1.08 2.60 -4.07
CA CYS A 74 -0.22 3.75 -3.79
C CYS A 74 0.68 3.52 -2.56
N GLY A 75 0.21 2.74 -1.59
CA GLY A 75 0.92 2.28 -0.40
C GLY A 75 1.56 0.88 -0.54
N TYR A 76 1.88 0.44 -1.76
CA TYR A 76 2.37 -0.92 -2.03
C TYR A 76 3.56 -1.35 -1.16
N VAL A 77 4.44 -0.43 -0.77
CA VAL A 77 5.61 -0.72 0.08
C VAL A 77 5.18 -1.26 1.45
N SER A 78 4.24 -0.57 2.12
CA SER A 78 3.71 -0.98 3.41
C SER A 78 2.83 -2.22 3.29
N LEU A 79 2.02 -2.31 2.22
CA LEU A 79 1.20 -3.48 1.93
C LEU A 79 2.06 -4.73 1.73
N ASN A 80 3.11 -4.67 0.92
CA ASN A 80 4.05 -5.79 0.74
C ASN A 80 4.71 -6.22 2.05
N GLY A 81 5.07 -5.27 2.91
CA GLY A 81 5.59 -5.55 4.25
C GLY A 81 4.59 -6.33 5.13
N MET A 82 3.32 -5.93 5.09
CA MET A 82 2.23 -6.62 5.78
C MET A 82 2.03 -8.04 5.23
N LEU A 83 1.91 -8.21 3.90
CA LEU A 83 1.70 -9.51 3.26
C LEU A 83 2.85 -10.49 3.53
N LEU A 84 4.10 -10.01 3.45
CA LEU A 84 5.28 -10.82 3.77
C LEU A 84 5.22 -11.31 5.23
N THR A 85 4.81 -10.44 6.15
CA THR A 85 4.73 -10.81 7.56
C THR A 85 3.60 -11.77 7.85
N ALA A 86 2.42 -11.51 7.29
CA ALA A 86 1.26 -12.38 7.39
C ALA A 86 1.61 -13.80 6.95
N ARG A 87 2.29 -13.93 5.80
CA ARG A 87 2.77 -15.21 5.28
C ARG A 87 3.75 -15.89 6.22
N ARG A 88 4.73 -15.15 6.77
CA ARG A 88 5.72 -15.69 7.72
C ARG A 88 5.11 -16.14 9.04
N ARG A 89 3.99 -15.52 9.45
CA ARG A 89 3.28 -15.84 10.69
C ARG A 89 2.11 -16.82 10.49
N GLY A 90 1.81 -17.21 9.26
CA GLY A 90 0.68 -18.09 8.95
C GLY A 90 -0.69 -17.46 9.22
N LEU A 91 -0.80 -16.12 9.15
CA LEU A 91 -2.07 -15.43 9.31
C LEU A 91 -3.03 -15.77 8.16
N ARG A 92 -4.32 -15.84 8.47
CA ARG A 92 -5.40 -15.91 7.50
C ARG A 92 -5.77 -14.50 7.03
N ILE A 93 -6.32 -14.43 5.83
CA ILE A 93 -6.79 -13.18 5.23
C ILE A 93 -8.21 -13.35 4.70
N ALA A 94 -9.05 -12.34 4.91
CA ALA A 94 -10.39 -12.24 4.34
C ALA A 94 -10.54 -10.92 3.58
N GLN A 95 -11.08 -10.98 2.37
CA GLN A 95 -11.56 -9.81 1.64
C GLN A 95 -12.91 -9.42 2.24
N LEU A 96 -13.00 -8.20 2.78
CA LEU A 96 -14.23 -7.63 3.31
C LEU A 96 -15.01 -6.91 2.22
N ASP A 97 -14.30 -6.22 1.32
CA ASP A 97 -14.92 -5.43 0.28
C ASP A 97 -13.96 -5.14 -0.88
N LEU A 98 -14.53 -4.90 -2.07
CA LEU A 98 -13.81 -4.46 -3.27
C LEU A 98 -14.75 -3.64 -4.14
N ARG A 99 -14.46 -2.34 -4.28
CA ARG A 99 -15.27 -1.39 -5.03
C ARG A 99 -14.41 -0.28 -5.63
N ASN A 100 -15.02 0.67 -6.31
CA ASN A 100 -14.34 1.88 -6.79
C ASN A 100 -15.23 3.12 -6.65
N SER A 101 -14.67 4.30 -6.88
CA SER A 101 -15.38 5.58 -6.77
C SER A 101 -16.62 5.69 -7.67
N GLY A 102 -16.66 4.97 -8.79
CA GLY A 102 -17.83 4.92 -9.67
C GLY A 102 -19.03 4.16 -9.07
N ASP A 103 -18.82 3.41 -7.98
CA ASP A 103 -19.89 2.76 -7.21
C ASP A 103 -20.58 3.72 -6.22
N THR A 104 -19.98 4.90 -5.96
CA THR A 104 -20.53 5.92 -5.06
C THR A 104 -20.93 7.21 -5.77
N SER A 105 -20.11 7.72 -6.70
CA SER A 105 -20.32 9.02 -7.36
C SER A 105 -21.06 8.95 -8.70
N GLY A 106 -21.13 7.77 -9.32
CA GLY A 106 -21.73 7.56 -10.64
C GLY A 106 -20.85 7.92 -11.85
N ASP A 107 -19.75 8.67 -11.67
CA ASP A 107 -18.75 8.87 -12.73
C ASP A 107 -17.90 7.60 -12.89
N ARG A 108 -17.97 7.01 -14.09
CA ARG A 108 -17.32 5.75 -14.45
C ARG A 108 -16.19 5.90 -15.47
N THR A 109 -15.87 7.14 -15.86
CA THR A 109 -14.86 7.42 -16.88
C THR A 109 -13.44 7.25 -16.36
N ARG A 110 -13.20 7.66 -15.10
CA ARG A 110 -11.91 7.58 -14.41
C ARG A 110 -12.17 7.36 -12.92
N VAL A 111 -11.94 6.14 -12.45
CA VAL A 111 -12.27 5.77 -11.06
C VAL A 111 -11.03 5.47 -10.23
N VAL A 112 -11.16 5.55 -8.91
CA VAL A 112 -10.16 5.08 -7.94
C VAL A 112 -10.66 3.78 -7.31
N GLY A 113 -9.82 2.75 -7.28
CA GLY A 113 -10.14 1.45 -6.71
C GLY A 113 -9.92 1.40 -5.19
N TYR A 114 -10.77 0.65 -4.49
CA TYR A 114 -10.75 0.48 -3.04
C TYR A 114 -10.89 -1.00 -2.69
N GLY A 115 -10.03 -1.50 -1.80
CA GLY A 115 -10.11 -2.86 -1.26
C GLY A 115 -9.97 -2.87 0.25
N ALA A 116 -10.81 -3.63 0.93
CA ALA A 116 -10.75 -3.81 2.38
C ALA A 116 -10.45 -5.28 2.72
N PHE A 117 -9.47 -5.48 3.59
CA PHE A 117 -8.97 -6.80 3.98
C PHE A 117 -8.77 -6.87 5.49
N ALA A 118 -9.09 -8.02 6.07
CA ALA A 118 -8.78 -8.33 7.47
C ALA A 118 -7.77 -9.48 7.53
N LEU A 119 -6.76 -9.32 8.39
CA LEU A 119 -5.83 -10.39 8.75
C LEU A 119 -6.05 -10.82 10.20
N TYR A 120 -6.00 -12.13 10.43
CA TYR A 120 -6.31 -12.74 11.71
C TYR A 120 -5.61 -14.09 11.85
N GLU A 121 -5.54 -14.61 13.07
CA GLU A 121 -4.95 -15.92 13.39
C GLU A 121 -5.84 -17.09 13.00
#